data_AF-A0A5C5WKM5-F1
#
_entry.id   AF-A0A5C5WKM5-F1
#
_cell.length_a   1.000
_cell.length_b   1.000
_cell.length_c   1.000
_cell.angle_alpha   90.00
_cell.angle_beta   90.00
_cell.angle_gamma   90.00
#
_symmetry.space_group_name_H-M   'P 1'
#
loop_
_entity.id
_entity.type
_entity.pdbx_description
1 polymer ?
#
loop_
_entity_poly.entity_id
_entity_poly.type
_entity_poly.pdbx_seq_one_letter_code
_entity_poly.pdbx_strand_id
1 'polypeptide(L)' 'MASKRKDPNTKFYYFIDIDLYSRQIMSWDSDTQNNVDFNELTNGCYRVFLSKGQYSKLVKQLEAAR' A
#
# COMPACT_ATOMS: atom_id res chain seq x y z
N MET A 1 -12.40 -28.47 -5.55
CA MET A 1 -12.12 -27.05 -5.30
C MET A 1 -10.83 -26.68 -6.02
N ALA A 2 -10.90 -25.94 -7.12
CA ALA A 2 -9.74 -25.63 -7.93
C ALA A 2 -8.85 -24.60 -7.21
N SER A 3 -7.63 -25.01 -6.86
CA SER A 3 -6.60 -24.12 -6.34
C SER A 3 -6.33 -23.05 -7.40
N LYS A 4 -6.77 -21.80 -7.17
CA LYS A 4 -6.48 -20.66 -8.04
C LYS A 4 -4.96 -20.47 -8.05
N ARG A 5 -4.30 -21.03 -9.07
CA ARG A 5 -2.89 -20.76 -9.37
C ARG A 5 -2.78 -19.23 -9.48
N LYS A 6 -2.07 -18.60 -8.55
CA LYS A 6 -1.73 -17.18 -8.65
C LYS A 6 -0.93 -17.03 -9.94
N ASP A 7 -1.47 -16.26 -10.88
CA ASP A 7 -0.80 -15.99 -12.14
C ASP A 7 0.58 -15.37 -11.82
N PRO A 8 1.69 -15.99 -12.24
CA PRO A 8 3.04 -15.53 -11.90
C PRO A 8 3.33 -14.11 -12.42
N ASN A 9 2.53 -13.58 -13.34
CA ASN A 9 2.63 -12.21 -13.83
C ASN A 9 1.87 -11.17 -12.98
N THR A 10 1.20 -11.58 -11.91
CA THR A 10 0.44 -10.64 -11.07
C THR A 10 1.41 -9.75 -10.30
N LYS A 11 1.56 -8.48 -10.71
CA LYS A 11 2.33 -7.48 -9.96
C LYS A 11 1.61 -7.16 -8.65
N PHE A 12 2.38 -7.11 -7.58
CA PHE A 12 1.90 -6.81 -6.23
C PHE A 12 2.52 -5.49 -5.78
N TYR A 13 1.70 -4.60 -5.24
CA TYR A 13 2.11 -3.27 -4.79
C TYR A 13 1.93 -3.15 -3.29
N TYR A 14 2.83 -2.39 -2.69
CA TYR A 14 2.76 -1.97 -1.29
C TYR A 14 2.73 -0.46 -1.29
N PHE A 15 1.81 0.15 -0.56
CA PHE A 15 1.65 1.60 -0.59
C PHE A 15 1.15 2.16 0.72
N ILE A 16 1.36 3.45 0.86
CA ILE A 16 0.77 4.28 1.92
C ILE A 16 0.09 5.48 1.28
N ASP A 17 -0.97 5.94 1.92
CA ASP A 17 -1.59 7.22 1.59
C ASP A 17 -1.18 8.23 2.66
N ILE A 18 -0.58 9.34 2.23
CA ILE A 18 -0.08 10.41 3.11
C ILE A 18 -0.79 11.72 2.78
N ASP A 19 -1.27 12.42 3.80
CA ASP A 19 -1.65 13.83 3.65
C ASP A 19 -0.39 14.69 3.74
N LEU A 20 -0.08 15.43 2.66
CA LEU A 20 1.12 16.28 2.63
C LEU A 20 0.99 17.53 3.51
N TYR A 21 -0.23 17.96 3.85
CA TYR A 21 -0.43 19.12 4.71
C TYR A 21 -0.14 18.77 6.18
N SER A 22 -0.81 17.75 6.71
CA SER A 22 -0.58 17.28 8.09
C SER A 22 0.69 16.44 8.25
N ARG A 23 1.27 15.95 7.14
CA ARG A 23 2.39 14.99 7.10
C ARG A 23 2.08 13.68 7.83
N GLN A 24 0.81 13.29 7.86
CA GLN A 24 0.36 12.07 8.52
C GLN A 24 0.04 10.97 7.51
N ILE A 25 0.36 9.73 7.89
CA ILE A 25 -0.08 8.54 7.16
C ILE A 25 -1.57 8.34 7.47
N MET A 26 -2.39 8.39 6.43
CA MET A 26 -3.84 8.21 6.52
C MET A 26 -4.23 6.74 6.42
N SER A 27 -3.53 5.99 5.56
CA SER A 27 -3.76 4.56 5.37
C SER A 27 -2.49 3.88 4.85
N TRP A 28 -2.45 2.57 4.96
CA TRP A 28 -1.45 1.72 4.32
C TRP A 28 -2.10 0.40 3.94
N ASP A 29 -1.78 -0.10 2.76
CA ASP A 29 -2.31 -1.37 2.28
C ASP A 29 -1.38 -2.00 1.23
N SER A 30 -1.74 -3.20 0.78
CA SER A 30 -1.03 -3.91 -0.26
C SER A 30 -1.97 -4.78 -1.08
N ASP A 31 -1.91 -4.66 -2.41
CA ASP A 31 -2.77 -5.45 -3.29
C ASP A 31 -2.10 -5.71 -4.65
N THR A 32 -2.74 -6.57 -5.43
CA THR A 32 -2.42 -6.85 -6.82
C THR A 32 -2.78 -5.68 -7.73
N GLN A 33 -2.05 -5.53 -8.83
CA GLN A 33 -2.23 -4.42 -9.79
C GLN A 33 -3.68 -4.13 -10.17
N ASN A 34 -4.51 -5.18 -10.32
CA ASN A 34 -5.89 -5.02 -10.78
C ASN A 34 -6.82 -4.40 -9.71
N ASN A 35 -6.41 -4.42 -8.45
CA ASN A 35 -7.19 -3.92 -7.32
C ASN A 35 -6.63 -2.62 -6.75
N VAL A 36 -5.43 -2.22 -7.16
CA VAL A 36 -4.83 -0.96 -6.74
C VAL A 36 -5.46 0.15 -7.56
N ASP A 37 -6.10 1.10 -6.87
CA ASP A 37 -6.49 2.35 -7.48
C ASP A 37 -5.25 3.23 -7.73
N PHE A 38 -4.97 3.52 -9.01
CA PHE A 38 -3.87 4.40 -9.41
C PHE A 38 -4.35 5.83 -9.69
N ASN A 39 -5.62 6.13 -9.45
CA ASN A 39 -6.13 7.49 -9.59
C ASN A 39 -5.55 8.41 -8.51
N GLU A 40 -5.57 9.70 -8.81
CA GLU A 40 -5.17 10.73 -7.86
C GLU A 40 -6.11 10.71 -6.65
N LEU A 41 -5.53 10.64 -5.45
CA LEU A 41 -6.30 10.75 -4.21
C LEU A 41 -6.78 12.19 -4.08
N THR A 42 -8.00 12.38 -3.57
CA THR A 42 -8.57 13.72 -3.40
C THR A 42 -7.94 14.45 -2.22
N ASN A 43 -8.04 15.78 -2.21
CA ASN A 43 -7.77 16.66 -1.06
C ASN A 43 -6.33 16.65 -0.51
N GLY A 44 -5.31 16.58 -1.36
CA GLY A 44 -3.90 16.71 -0.92
C GLY A 44 -3.34 15.45 -0.25
N CYS A 45 -4.08 14.34 -0.31
CA CYS A 45 -3.58 13.01 -0.05
C CYS A 45 -2.81 12.49 -1.27
N TYR A 46 -1.72 11.77 -1.03
CA TYR A 46 -0.88 11.21 -2.08
C TYR A 46 -0.54 9.76 -1.76
N ARG A 47 -0.53 8.92 -2.80
CA ARG A 47 -0.13 7.53 -2.68
C ARG A 47 1.36 7.39 -2.93
N VAL A 48 2.08 6.80 -1.99
CA VAL A 48 3.51 6.50 -2.10
C VAL A 48 3.69 4.99 -2.17
N PHE A 49 4.26 4.53 -3.28
CA PHE A 49 4.59 3.12 -3.45
C PHE A 49 5.92 2.78 -2.78
N LEU A 50 5.94 1.66 -2.10
CA LEU A 50 7.08 1.15 -1.34
C LEU A 50 7.52 -0.20 -1.88
N SER A 51 8.80 -0.50 -1.72
CA SER A 51 9.25 -1.88 -1.78
C SER A 51 8.66 -2.70 -0.62
N LYS A 52 8.53 -4.01 -0.81
CA LYS A 52 8.07 -4.95 0.23
C LYS A 52 8.82 -4.76 1.56
N GLY A 53 10.14 -4.61 1.49
CA GLY A 53 10.98 -4.45 2.68
C GLY A 53 10.74 -3.14 3.43
N GLN A 54 10.50 -2.03 2.71
CA GLN A 54 10.14 -0.75 3.33
C GLN A 54 8.77 -0.82 3.99
N TYR A 55 7.77 -1.38 3.30
CA TYR A 55 6.43 -1.56 3.84
C TYR A 55 6.43 -2.44 5.10
N SER A 56 7.11 -3.59 5.07
CA SER A 56 7.17 -4.47 6.25
C SER A 56 7.84 -3.81 7.46
N LYS A 57 8.86 -2.97 7.24
CA LYS A 57 9.50 -2.20 8.32
C LYS A 57 8.54 -1.16 8.91
N LEU A 58 7.82 -0.45 8.05
CA LEU A 58 6.83 0.56 8.46
C LEU A 58 5.71 -0.07 9.29
N VAL A 59 5.05 -1.11 8.78
CA VAL A 59 3.93 -1.78 9.47
C VAL A 59 4.36 -2.30 10.84
N LYS A 60 5.55 -2.91 10.94
CA LYS A 60 6.09 -3.37 12.22
C LYS A 60 6.28 -2.23 13.23
N GLN A 61 6.71 -1.05 12.79
CA GLN A 61 6.84 0.12 13.67
C GLN A 61 5.48 0.67 14.09
N LEU A 62 4.52 0.74 13.16
CA LEU A 62 3.15 1.20 13.45
C LEU A 62 2.42 0.27 14.44
N GLU A 63 2.59 -1.04 14.29
CA GLU A 63 2.04 -2.03 15.22
C GLU A 63 2.70 -1.97 16.60
N ALA A 64 4.00 -1.69 16.68
CA ALA A 64 4.72 -1.56 17.96
C ALA A 64 4.41 -0.25 18.70
N ALA A 65 3.92 0.78 17.99
CA ALA A 65 3.54 2.06 18.57
C ALA A 65 2.07 2.10 19.06
N ARG A 66 1.33 1.01 18.87
CA ARG A 66 -0.07 0.84 19.26
C ARG A 66 -0.19 0.22 20.65
#